data_AF-A0A0Q7WX41-F1
#
_entry.id   AF-A0A0Q7WX41-F1
#
_cell.length_a   1.000
_cell.length_b   1.000
_cell.length_c   1.000
_cell.angle_alpha   90.00
_cell.angle_beta   90.00
_cell.angle_gamma   90.00
#
_symmetry.space_group_name_H-M   'P 1'
#
loop_
_entity.id
_entity.type
_entity.pdbx_description
1 polymer ?
#
loop_
_entity_poly.entity_id
_entity_poly.type
_entity_poly.pdbx_seq_one_letter_code
_entity_poly.pdbx_strand_id
1 'polypeptide(L)'
;MVQSALFFILGFLCAGFLAVLLGPAIWRRAVRLTQRRVEASLPMTLAEIQADKDRARADHAMAVRRLEVTNKALQEKAATQTVEIARGHEDLKASKASLTAREEAASQLEARIAALEAELGRREEQIQLGSEKLAKAEQALKQRETALGELEKLYDEASFSSSNRQIELVARESQIDKISGDVSQLRSQRKEADRRYQLALEETRRAQEELKAEKTKSGELDKKLERLLATLADRDDKLERREKDLQRLRERTPGANIMTNDGGEPVSTADDFAGVVTPANDADPAQAKVEADRRRLEQRLTVLARENKRLRSELAGEGQRGTLAGDAELREQISELAAEIVNLTIRLEGPESPAAKVVGGPAKSGVDGSPSLADRIRALRDGAAG
;
A
#
# COMPACT_ATOMS: atom_id res chain seq x y z
N MET A 1 -146.85 70.25 73.72
CA MET A 1 -145.71 69.71 72.94
C MET A 1 -145.03 68.53 73.65
N VAL A 2 -144.77 68.57 74.98
CA VAL A 2 -144.14 67.45 75.72
C VAL A 2 -145.03 66.20 75.87
N GLN A 3 -146.36 66.37 75.97
CA GLN A 3 -147.32 65.26 76.10
C GLN A 3 -147.31 64.30 74.89
N SER A 4 -147.18 64.83 73.66
CA SER A 4 -147.12 64.02 72.44
C SER A 4 -145.83 63.19 72.35
N ALA A 5 -144.72 63.74 72.84
CA ALA A 5 -143.43 63.03 72.89
C ALA A 5 -143.44 61.88 73.91
N LEU A 6 -144.12 62.04 75.06
CA LEU A 6 -144.26 60.98 76.07
C LEU A 6 -145.06 59.78 75.54
N PHE A 7 -146.17 60.01 74.84
CA PHE A 7 -146.93 58.91 74.21
C PHE A 7 -146.14 58.21 73.11
N PHE A 8 -145.32 58.93 72.35
CA PHE A 8 -144.45 58.34 71.34
C PHE A 8 -143.34 57.48 71.97
N ILE A 9 -142.68 57.97 73.01
CA ILE A 9 -141.64 57.20 73.74
C ILE A 9 -142.27 55.99 74.41
N LEU A 10 -143.43 56.12 75.06
CA LEU A 10 -144.14 55.01 75.68
C LEU A 10 -144.59 53.96 74.65
N GLY A 11 -145.12 54.41 73.50
CA GLY A 11 -145.46 53.53 72.37
C GLY A 11 -144.23 52.80 71.81
N PHE A 12 -143.10 53.49 71.66
CA PHE A 12 -141.85 52.89 71.22
C PHE A 12 -141.29 51.89 72.25
N LEU A 13 -141.32 52.22 73.54
CA LEU A 13 -140.91 51.31 74.61
C LEU A 13 -141.78 50.06 74.65
N CYS A 14 -143.11 50.22 74.46
CA CYS A 14 -144.05 49.12 74.44
C CYS A 14 -143.86 48.22 73.20
N ALA A 15 -143.61 48.81 72.03
CA ALA A 15 -143.27 48.07 70.81
C ALA A 15 -141.92 47.35 70.94
N GLY A 16 -140.92 48.01 71.52
CA GLY A 16 -139.62 47.41 71.83
C GLY A 16 -139.72 46.26 72.82
N PHE A 17 -140.53 46.42 73.87
CA PHE A 17 -140.79 45.37 74.86
C PHE A 17 -141.46 44.14 74.21
N LEU A 18 -142.47 44.36 73.36
CA LEU A 18 -143.11 43.30 72.59
C LEU A 18 -142.13 42.63 71.60
N ALA A 19 -141.26 43.39 70.93
CA ALA A 19 -140.25 42.84 70.03
C ALA A 19 -139.24 41.96 70.77
N VAL A 20 -138.81 42.36 71.98
CA VAL A 20 -137.91 41.55 72.83
C VAL A 20 -138.61 40.30 73.37
N LEU A 21 -139.91 40.37 73.66
CA LEU A 21 -140.68 39.24 74.18
C LEU A 21 -141.03 38.22 73.10
N LEU A 22 -141.39 38.68 71.89
CA LEU A 22 -141.75 37.80 70.77
C LEU A 22 -140.55 37.37 69.91
N GLY A 23 -139.49 38.18 69.84
CA GLY A 23 -138.28 37.90 69.04
C GLY A 23 -137.69 36.50 69.29
N PRO A 24 -137.45 36.09 70.54
CA PRO A 24 -136.90 34.76 70.85
C PRO A 24 -137.83 33.60 70.49
N ALA A 25 -139.15 33.82 70.46
CA ALA A 25 -140.13 32.80 70.08
C ALA A 25 -140.19 32.63 68.56
N ILE A 26 -140.21 33.75 67.83
CA ILE A 26 -140.19 33.77 66.36
C ILE A 26 -138.86 33.20 65.84
N TRP A 27 -137.72 33.56 66.45
CA TRP A 27 -136.40 33.02 66.07
C TRP A 27 -136.31 31.51 66.30
N ARG A 28 -136.75 31.01 67.47
CA ARG A 28 -136.78 29.56 67.76
C ARG A 28 -137.67 28.78 66.79
N ARG A 29 -138.76 29.40 66.31
CA ARG A 29 -139.65 28.80 65.30
C ARG A 29 -139.03 28.83 63.90
N ALA A 30 -138.39 29.94 63.53
CA ALA A 30 -137.66 30.07 62.28
C ALA A 30 -136.54 29.04 62.17
N VAL A 31 -135.68 28.90 63.20
CA VAL A 31 -134.60 27.91 63.25
C VAL A 31 -135.13 26.48 63.15
N ARG A 32 -136.23 26.15 63.83
CA ARG A 32 -136.84 24.80 63.73
C ARG A 32 -137.40 24.53 62.33
N LEU A 33 -138.00 25.51 61.67
CA LEU A 33 -138.53 25.35 60.32
C LEU A 33 -137.40 25.26 59.29
N THR A 34 -136.32 26.05 59.43
CA THR A 34 -135.14 25.94 58.56
C THR A 34 -134.42 24.63 58.79
N GLN A 35 -134.27 24.17 60.03
CA GLN A 35 -133.65 22.89 60.34
C GLN A 35 -134.47 21.72 59.76
N ARG A 36 -135.80 21.70 59.97
CA ARG A 36 -136.68 20.68 59.36
C ARG A 36 -136.67 20.72 57.84
N ARG A 37 -136.54 21.89 57.23
CA ARG A 37 -136.46 22.04 55.77
C ARG A 37 -135.11 21.57 55.22
N VAL A 38 -134.02 21.84 55.94
CA VAL A 38 -132.67 21.36 55.63
C VAL A 38 -132.60 19.83 55.77
N GLU A 39 -133.12 19.28 56.87
CA GLU A 39 -133.23 17.84 57.12
C GLU A 39 -134.13 17.14 56.08
N ALA A 40 -135.20 17.78 55.61
CA ALA A 40 -136.05 17.24 54.53
C ALA A 40 -135.42 17.35 53.13
N SER A 41 -134.50 18.30 52.91
CA SER A 41 -133.80 18.50 51.63
C SER A 41 -132.51 17.69 51.50
N LEU A 42 -131.95 17.21 52.62
CA LEU A 42 -130.75 16.36 52.67
C LEU A 42 -131.17 14.96 53.16
N PRO A 43 -131.45 14.00 52.25
CA PRO A 43 -131.78 12.64 52.63
C PRO A 43 -130.49 11.88 53.01
N MET A 44 -129.80 12.32 54.06
CA MET A 44 -128.65 11.61 54.60
C MET A 44 -128.76 11.44 56.11
N THR A 45 -128.54 10.21 56.57
CA THR A 45 -128.50 9.90 58.00
C THR A 45 -127.18 10.38 58.62
N LEU A 46 -127.14 10.66 59.93
CA LEU A 46 -125.91 11.09 60.62
C LEU A 46 -124.76 10.07 60.48
N ALA A 47 -125.10 8.79 60.36
CA ALA A 47 -124.14 7.72 60.08
C ALA A 47 -123.52 7.83 58.68
N GLU A 48 -124.29 8.22 57.66
CA GLU A 48 -123.77 8.44 56.31
C GLU A 48 -122.85 9.67 56.24
N ILE A 49 -123.16 10.74 56.97
CA ILE A 49 -122.27 11.92 57.06
C ILE A 49 -120.92 11.54 57.71
N GLN A 50 -120.94 10.68 58.73
CA GLN A 50 -119.72 10.17 59.35
C GLN A 50 -118.95 9.24 58.39
N ALA A 51 -119.65 8.37 57.66
CA ALA A 51 -119.05 7.52 56.64
C ALA A 51 -118.39 8.33 55.52
N ASP A 52 -119.02 9.40 55.04
CA ASP A 52 -118.44 10.28 54.01
C ASP A 52 -117.24 11.08 54.54
N LYS A 53 -117.28 11.51 55.81
CA LYS A 53 -116.13 12.15 56.46
C LYS A 53 -114.94 11.19 56.60
N ASP A 54 -115.20 9.96 57.02
CA ASP A 54 -114.15 8.95 57.17
C ASP A 54 -113.66 8.43 55.81
N ARG A 55 -114.55 8.37 54.81
CA ARG A 55 -114.19 8.15 53.40
C ARG A 55 -113.29 9.27 52.87
N ALA A 56 -113.65 10.53 53.07
CA ALA A 56 -112.82 11.66 52.64
C ALA A 56 -111.44 11.67 53.34
N ARG A 57 -111.38 11.27 54.62
CA ARG A 57 -110.11 11.08 55.35
C ARG A 57 -109.30 9.92 54.78
N ALA A 58 -109.94 8.79 54.46
CA ALA A 58 -109.28 7.65 53.85
C ALA A 58 -108.77 7.98 52.44
N ASP A 59 -109.59 8.64 51.62
CA ASP A 59 -109.22 9.09 50.28
C ASP A 59 -108.04 10.07 50.34
N HIS A 60 -108.04 11.01 51.29
CA HIS A 60 -106.91 11.90 51.51
C HIS A 60 -105.66 11.14 51.99
N ALA A 61 -105.79 10.23 52.96
CA ALA A 61 -104.68 9.43 53.45
C ALA A 61 -104.08 8.54 52.35
N MET A 62 -104.92 7.95 51.50
CA MET A 62 -104.49 7.15 50.34
C MET A 62 -103.84 8.01 49.26
N ALA A 63 -104.37 9.22 49.00
CA ALA A 63 -103.75 10.16 48.08
C ALA A 63 -102.37 10.61 48.56
N VAL A 64 -102.25 10.98 49.85
CA VAL A 64 -100.96 11.31 50.49
C VAL A 64 -100.02 10.11 50.41
N ARG A 65 -100.47 8.91 50.76
CA ARG A 65 -99.63 7.71 50.69
C ARG A 65 -99.19 7.41 49.26
N ARG A 66 -100.07 7.55 48.28
CA ARG A 66 -99.75 7.35 46.86
C ARG A 66 -98.70 8.38 46.40
N LEU A 67 -98.84 9.63 46.80
CA LEU A 67 -97.86 10.68 46.52
C LEU A 67 -96.52 10.43 47.22
N GLU A 68 -96.50 9.96 48.46
CA GLU A 68 -95.27 9.57 49.16
C GLU A 68 -94.56 8.42 48.44
N VAL A 69 -95.30 7.40 48.00
CA VAL A 69 -94.73 6.25 47.29
C VAL A 69 -94.18 6.68 45.94
N THR A 70 -94.90 7.51 45.17
CA THR A 70 -94.38 8.02 43.89
C THR A 70 -93.20 8.95 44.08
N ASN A 71 -93.21 9.81 45.10
CA ASN A 71 -92.10 10.68 45.42
C ASN A 71 -90.85 9.88 45.79
N LYS A 72 -90.97 8.83 46.62
CA LYS A 72 -89.87 7.91 46.92
C LYS A 72 -89.33 7.20 45.69
N ALA A 73 -90.22 6.67 44.84
CA ALA A 73 -89.80 6.03 43.58
C ALA A 73 -89.09 7.01 42.63
N LEU A 74 -89.51 8.28 42.59
CA LEU A 74 -88.83 9.33 41.82
C LEU A 74 -87.48 9.71 42.44
N GLN A 75 -87.39 9.78 43.78
CA GLN A 75 -86.12 10.02 44.48
C GLN A 75 -85.13 8.88 44.25
N GLU A 76 -85.58 7.62 44.30
CA GLU A 76 -84.76 6.45 43.98
C GLU A 76 -84.26 6.50 42.54
N LYS A 77 -85.13 6.80 41.57
CA LYS A 77 -84.73 6.99 40.15
C LYS A 77 -83.76 8.14 39.96
N ALA A 78 -83.97 9.26 40.64
CA ALA A 78 -83.06 10.39 40.59
C ALA A 78 -81.69 10.00 41.17
N ALA A 79 -81.66 9.27 42.29
CA ALA A 79 -80.43 8.76 42.88
C ALA A 79 -79.70 7.81 41.93
N THR A 80 -80.39 6.84 41.31
CA THR A 80 -79.77 5.93 40.32
C THR A 80 -79.23 6.70 39.13
N GLN A 81 -79.98 7.67 38.60
CA GLN A 81 -79.53 8.52 37.49
C GLN A 81 -78.31 9.35 37.85
N THR A 82 -78.23 9.91 39.07
CA THR A 82 -77.03 10.64 39.51
C THR A 82 -75.80 9.74 39.59
N VAL A 83 -75.97 8.48 40.00
CA VAL A 83 -74.88 7.49 40.03
C VAL A 83 -74.45 7.12 38.61
N GLU A 84 -75.40 6.92 37.69
CA GLU A 84 -75.11 6.63 36.28
C GLU A 84 -74.40 7.81 35.58
N ILE A 85 -74.85 9.04 35.84
CA ILE A 85 -74.20 10.26 35.35
C ILE A 85 -72.79 10.39 35.93
N ALA A 86 -72.60 10.11 37.24
CA ALA A 86 -71.28 10.13 37.85
C ALA A 86 -70.33 9.10 37.23
N ARG A 87 -70.80 7.87 36.98
CA ARG A 87 -70.03 6.83 36.26
C ARG A 87 -69.70 7.26 34.84
N GLY A 88 -70.67 7.80 34.10
CA GLY A 88 -70.45 8.33 32.75
C GLY A 88 -69.42 9.46 32.72
N HIS A 89 -69.41 10.34 33.72
CA HIS A 89 -68.39 11.38 33.86
C HIS A 89 -66.99 10.80 34.14
N GLU A 90 -66.88 9.74 34.93
CA GLU A 90 -65.62 9.05 35.19
C GLU A 90 -65.08 8.37 33.91
N ASP A 91 -65.93 7.68 33.16
CA ASP A 91 -65.57 7.06 31.88
C ASP A 91 -65.14 8.10 30.84
N LEU A 92 -65.83 9.25 30.79
CA LEU A 92 -65.45 10.37 29.93
C LEU A 92 -64.10 10.97 30.35
N LYS A 93 -63.83 11.08 31.65
CA LYS A 93 -62.55 11.57 32.16
C LYS A 93 -61.42 10.59 31.82
N ALA A 94 -61.62 9.29 32.00
CA ALA A 94 -60.65 8.26 31.64
C ALA A 94 -60.38 8.25 30.12
N SER A 95 -61.43 8.33 29.31
CA SER A 95 -61.31 8.41 27.85
C SER A 95 -60.54 9.65 27.40
N LYS A 96 -60.86 10.82 27.97
CA LYS A 96 -60.09 12.05 27.70
C LYS A 96 -58.63 11.93 28.09
N ALA A 97 -58.32 11.37 29.27
CA ALA A 97 -56.93 11.15 29.70
C ALA A 97 -56.19 10.19 28.75
N SER A 98 -56.86 9.16 28.24
CA SER A 98 -56.26 8.26 27.24
C SER A 98 -56.04 8.92 25.89
N LEU A 99 -56.93 9.83 25.46
CA LEU A 99 -56.77 10.59 24.23
C LEU A 99 -55.59 11.56 24.35
N THR A 100 -55.48 12.30 25.46
CA THR A 100 -54.33 13.21 25.67
C THR A 100 -53.02 12.43 25.73
N ALA A 101 -52.98 11.28 26.41
CA ALA A 101 -51.79 10.43 26.44
C ALA A 101 -51.41 9.89 25.05
N ARG A 102 -52.40 9.57 24.20
CA ARG A 102 -52.16 9.15 22.81
C ARG A 102 -51.71 10.30 21.92
N GLU A 103 -52.26 11.50 22.11
CA GLU A 103 -51.84 12.72 21.39
C GLU A 103 -50.39 13.08 21.76
N GLU A 104 -50.03 13.01 23.04
CA GLU A 104 -48.65 13.17 23.50
C GLU A 104 -47.73 12.12 22.89
N ALA A 105 -48.13 10.84 22.91
CA ALA A 105 -47.35 9.77 22.29
C ALA A 105 -47.20 9.95 20.76
N ALA A 106 -48.26 10.39 20.08
CA ALA A 106 -48.22 10.69 18.65
C ALA A 106 -47.24 11.84 18.36
N SER A 107 -47.31 12.92 19.12
CA SER A 107 -46.39 14.06 18.97
C SER A 107 -44.92 13.67 19.22
N GLN A 108 -44.66 12.78 20.18
CA GLN A 108 -43.31 12.25 20.43
C GLN A 108 -42.82 11.37 19.27
N LEU A 109 -43.69 10.54 18.70
CA LEU A 109 -43.36 9.73 17.54
C LEU A 109 -43.10 10.59 16.31
N GLU A 110 -43.91 11.62 16.06
CA GLU A 110 -43.70 12.59 14.97
C GLU A 110 -42.36 13.34 15.14
N ALA A 111 -42.04 13.80 16.34
CA ALA A 111 -40.75 14.42 16.63
C ALA A 111 -39.57 13.46 16.40
N ARG A 112 -39.73 12.18 16.76
CA ARG A 112 -38.72 11.14 16.52
C ARG A 112 -38.56 10.84 15.03
N ILE A 113 -39.65 10.78 14.26
CA ILE A 113 -39.63 10.60 12.81
C ILE A 113 -38.88 11.76 12.16
N ALA A 114 -39.24 13.00 12.49
CA ALA A 114 -38.55 14.18 11.96
C ALA A 114 -37.05 14.20 12.29
N ALA A 115 -36.67 13.79 13.50
CA ALA A 115 -35.26 13.66 13.89
C ALA A 115 -34.52 12.58 13.08
N LEU A 116 -35.16 11.42 12.85
CA LEU A 116 -34.60 10.33 12.05
C LEU A 116 -34.49 10.71 10.57
N GLU A 117 -35.47 11.42 10.01
CA GLU A 117 -35.41 11.94 8.64
C GLU A 117 -34.28 12.95 8.47
N ALA A 118 -34.07 13.83 9.45
CA ALA A 118 -32.94 14.75 9.44
C ALA A 118 -31.59 14.02 9.55
N GLU A 119 -31.50 12.94 10.34
CA GLU A 119 -30.30 12.12 10.42
C GLU A 119 -30.04 11.36 9.11
N LEU A 120 -31.09 10.79 8.49
CA LEU A 120 -31.01 10.14 7.19
C LEU A 120 -30.51 11.11 6.11
N GLY A 121 -31.07 12.32 6.04
CA GLY A 121 -30.61 13.36 5.10
C GLY A 121 -29.11 13.70 5.30
N ARG A 122 -28.66 13.85 6.55
CA ARG A 122 -27.23 14.07 6.84
C ARG A 122 -26.35 12.90 6.41
N ARG A 123 -26.80 11.66 6.63
CA ARG A 123 -26.06 10.47 6.20
C ARG A 123 -26.02 10.34 4.68
N GLU A 124 -27.11 10.67 3.99
CA GLU A 124 -27.16 10.71 2.53
C GLU A 124 -26.19 11.75 1.97
N GLU A 125 -26.15 12.96 2.54
CA GLU A 125 -25.15 13.99 2.19
C GLU A 125 -23.72 13.49 2.42
N GLN A 126 -23.45 12.83 3.55
CA GLN A 126 -22.13 12.25 3.82
C GLN A 126 -21.76 11.15 2.81
N ILE A 127 -22.72 10.31 2.43
CA ILE A 127 -22.52 9.26 1.41
C ILE A 127 -22.25 9.89 0.04
N GLN A 128 -22.97 10.94 -0.34
CA GLN A 128 -22.74 11.67 -1.60
C GLN A 128 -21.36 12.33 -1.61
N LEU A 129 -20.98 13.04 -0.53
CA LEU A 129 -19.64 13.63 -0.41
C LEU A 129 -18.55 12.55 -0.43
N GLY A 130 -18.80 11.40 0.19
CA GLY A 130 -17.90 10.25 0.18
C GLY A 130 -17.75 9.65 -1.22
N SER A 131 -18.85 9.45 -1.95
CA SER A 131 -18.85 8.89 -3.30
C SER A 131 -18.17 9.83 -4.30
N GLU A 132 -18.37 11.15 -4.19
CA GLU A 132 -17.65 12.13 -5.01
C GLU A 132 -16.15 12.12 -4.75
N LYS A 133 -15.73 12.04 -3.47
CA LYS A 133 -14.31 11.92 -3.11
C LYS A 133 -13.71 10.63 -3.67
N LEU A 134 -14.43 9.52 -3.58
CA LEU A 134 -14.01 8.22 -4.10
C LEU A 134 -13.88 8.27 -5.63
N ALA A 135 -14.87 8.83 -6.34
CA ALA A 135 -14.82 8.99 -7.79
C ALA A 135 -13.61 9.85 -8.24
N LYS A 136 -13.32 10.95 -7.52
CA LYS A 136 -12.13 11.77 -7.79
C LYS A 136 -10.83 11.00 -7.53
N ALA A 137 -10.77 10.21 -6.46
CA ALA A 137 -9.61 9.38 -6.15
C ALA A 137 -9.39 8.29 -7.21
N GLU A 138 -10.45 7.63 -7.67
CA GLU A 138 -10.39 6.65 -8.76
C GLU A 138 -9.90 7.28 -10.07
N GLN A 139 -10.38 8.48 -10.43
CA GLN A 139 -9.89 9.20 -11.60
C GLN A 139 -8.40 9.55 -11.47
N ALA A 140 -7.97 10.03 -10.31
CA ALA A 140 -6.55 10.32 -10.06
C ALA A 140 -5.68 9.05 -10.12
N LEU A 141 -6.21 7.91 -9.65
CA LEU A 141 -5.51 6.63 -9.72
C LEU A 141 -5.38 6.15 -11.16
N LYS A 142 -6.45 6.24 -11.97
CA LYS A 142 -6.40 5.95 -13.42
C LYS A 142 -5.39 6.82 -14.16
N GLN A 143 -5.33 8.12 -13.85
CA GLN A 143 -4.32 9.02 -14.43
C GLN A 143 -2.89 8.62 -14.04
N ARG A 144 -2.67 8.20 -12.80
CA ARG A 144 -1.37 7.68 -12.36
C ARG A 144 -1.01 6.36 -13.04
N GLU A 145 -1.98 5.46 -13.22
CA GLU A 145 -1.76 4.20 -13.93
C GLU A 145 -1.38 4.45 -15.39
N THR A 146 -2.06 5.36 -16.09
CA THR A 146 -1.66 5.75 -17.45
C THR A 146 -0.28 6.39 -17.50
N ALA A 147 0.05 7.26 -16.53
CA ALA A 147 1.36 7.90 -16.46
C ALA A 147 2.48 6.90 -16.15
N LEU A 148 2.23 5.90 -15.30
CA LEU A 148 3.16 4.81 -15.04
C LEU A 148 3.37 3.95 -16.29
N GLY A 149 2.31 3.60 -17.00
CA GLY A 149 2.43 2.85 -18.25
C GLY A 149 3.18 3.61 -19.36
N GLU A 150 3.05 4.95 -19.41
CA GLU A 150 3.87 5.78 -20.28
C GLU A 150 5.34 5.82 -19.84
N LEU A 151 5.60 5.94 -18.53
CA LEU A 151 6.94 5.94 -17.97
C LEU A 151 7.66 4.60 -18.19
N GLU A 152 6.95 3.48 -18.07
CA GLU A 152 7.46 2.14 -18.38
C GLU A 152 7.89 2.03 -19.85
N LYS A 153 7.08 2.51 -20.79
CA LYS A 153 7.45 2.54 -22.22
C LYS A 153 8.69 3.38 -22.47
N LEU A 154 8.79 4.55 -21.83
CA LEU A 154 9.97 5.40 -21.95
C LEU A 154 11.21 4.74 -21.35
N TYR A 155 11.05 4.01 -20.24
CA TYR A 155 12.12 3.25 -19.61
C TYR A 155 12.60 2.10 -20.51
N ASP A 156 11.68 1.34 -21.09
CA ASP A 156 11.99 0.24 -22.01
C ASP A 156 12.72 0.75 -23.26
N GLU A 157 12.26 1.87 -23.83
CA GLU A 157 12.93 2.51 -24.97
C GLU A 157 14.33 3.01 -24.59
N ALA A 158 14.48 3.65 -23.43
CA ALA A 158 15.79 4.09 -22.93
C ALA A 158 16.74 2.91 -22.67
N SER A 159 16.22 1.81 -22.11
CA SER A 159 16.96 0.57 -21.85
C SER A 159 17.40 -0.10 -23.15
N PHE A 160 16.52 -0.17 -24.15
CA PHE A 160 16.84 -0.67 -25.49
C PHE A 160 17.90 0.21 -26.18
N SER A 161 17.75 1.53 -26.12
CA SER A 161 18.73 2.49 -26.65
C SER A 161 20.10 2.33 -25.97
N SER A 162 20.12 2.16 -24.66
CA SER A 162 21.36 1.93 -23.89
C SER A 162 22.02 0.61 -24.29
N SER A 163 21.24 -0.47 -24.40
CA SER A 163 21.73 -1.78 -24.83
C SER A 163 22.29 -1.73 -26.25
N ASN A 164 21.61 -1.01 -27.16
CA ASN A 164 22.09 -0.79 -28.53
C ASN A 164 23.42 -0.01 -28.54
N ARG A 165 23.53 1.08 -27.74
CA ARG A 165 24.79 1.82 -27.58
C ARG A 165 25.91 0.95 -27.03
N GLN A 166 25.61 0.05 -26.09
CA GLN A 166 26.60 -0.88 -25.53
C GLN A 166 27.10 -1.86 -26.60
N ILE A 167 26.20 -2.40 -27.44
CA ILE A 167 26.57 -3.25 -28.59
C ILE A 167 27.44 -2.46 -29.58
N GLU A 168 27.07 -1.20 -29.89
CA GLU A 168 27.87 -0.34 -30.77
C GLU A 168 29.26 -0.05 -30.19
N LEU A 169 29.36 0.21 -28.88
CA LEU A 169 30.64 0.41 -28.20
C LEU A 169 31.53 -0.82 -28.28
N VAL A 170 30.99 -2.02 -28.01
CA VAL A 170 31.73 -3.29 -28.14
C VAL A 170 32.17 -3.52 -29.59
N ALA A 171 31.31 -3.20 -30.56
CA ALA A 171 31.67 -3.29 -31.98
C ALA A 171 32.80 -2.31 -32.35
N ARG A 172 32.79 -1.08 -31.82
CA ARG A 172 33.87 -0.10 -32.00
C ARG A 172 35.16 -0.52 -31.30
N GLU A 173 35.08 -1.08 -30.11
CA GLU A 173 36.24 -1.60 -29.39
C GLU A 173 36.90 -2.75 -30.17
N SER A 174 36.11 -3.68 -30.70
CA SER A 174 36.62 -4.72 -31.61
C SER A 174 37.26 -4.16 -32.89
N GLN A 175 36.71 -3.08 -33.46
CA GLN A 175 37.35 -2.39 -34.59
C GLN A 175 38.68 -1.76 -34.20
N ILE A 176 38.77 -1.15 -33.01
CA ILE A 176 40.01 -0.58 -32.48
C ILE A 176 41.04 -1.69 -32.25
N ASP A 177 40.65 -2.82 -31.69
CA ASP A 177 41.54 -3.98 -31.48
C ASP A 177 42.08 -4.52 -32.81
N LYS A 178 41.22 -4.61 -33.84
CA LYS A 178 41.63 -5.01 -35.19
C LYS A 178 42.66 -4.04 -35.77
N ILE A 179 42.39 -2.73 -35.72
CA ILE A 179 43.31 -1.70 -36.21
C ILE A 179 44.61 -1.72 -35.40
N SER A 180 44.54 -1.91 -34.08
CA SER A 180 45.71 -2.03 -33.21
C SER A 180 46.55 -3.25 -33.59
N GLY A 181 45.91 -4.39 -33.87
CA GLY A 181 46.53 -5.59 -34.44
C GLY A 181 47.22 -5.31 -35.76
N ASP A 182 46.52 -4.68 -36.72
CA ASP A 182 47.07 -4.30 -38.02
C ASP A 182 48.26 -3.35 -37.88
N VAL A 183 48.18 -2.36 -36.99
CA VAL A 183 49.30 -1.44 -36.68
C VAL A 183 50.49 -2.18 -36.09
N SER A 184 50.26 -3.14 -35.20
CA SER A 184 51.34 -3.97 -34.62
C SER A 184 52.02 -4.85 -35.68
N GLN A 185 51.25 -5.41 -36.61
CA GLN A 185 51.73 -6.20 -37.74
C GLN A 185 52.49 -5.32 -38.74
N LEU A 186 51.98 -4.14 -39.09
CA LEU A 186 52.70 -3.19 -39.94
C LEU A 186 54.00 -2.72 -39.29
N ARG A 187 54.03 -2.54 -37.97
CA ARG A 187 55.26 -2.22 -37.23
C ARG A 187 56.27 -3.37 -37.27
N SER A 188 55.84 -4.62 -37.13
CA SER A 188 56.76 -5.78 -37.25
C SER A 188 57.28 -5.93 -38.67
N GLN A 189 56.42 -5.82 -39.68
CA GLN A 189 56.79 -5.81 -41.10
C GLN A 189 57.79 -4.69 -41.42
N ARG A 190 57.55 -3.47 -40.91
CA ARG A 190 58.51 -2.36 -41.05
C ARG A 190 59.85 -2.71 -40.41
N LYS A 191 59.86 -3.26 -39.19
CA LYS A 191 61.10 -3.65 -38.51
C LYS A 191 61.86 -4.75 -39.25
N GLU A 192 61.15 -5.70 -39.85
CA GLU A 192 61.73 -6.74 -40.70
C GLU A 192 62.28 -6.16 -42.00
N ALA A 193 61.55 -5.25 -42.65
CA ALA A 193 62.00 -4.54 -43.84
C ALA A 193 63.24 -3.68 -43.53
N ASP A 194 63.26 -2.96 -42.41
CA ASP A 194 64.41 -2.18 -41.94
C ASP A 194 65.62 -3.09 -41.68
N ARG A 195 65.43 -4.27 -41.06
CA ARG A 195 66.50 -5.28 -40.89
C ARG A 195 67.04 -5.78 -42.23
N ARG A 196 66.15 -6.12 -43.17
CA ARG A 196 66.54 -6.55 -44.52
C ARG A 196 67.30 -5.45 -45.25
N TYR A 197 66.87 -4.20 -45.09
CA TYR A 197 67.54 -3.05 -45.66
C TYR A 197 68.95 -2.85 -45.07
N GLN A 198 69.11 -2.98 -43.76
CA GLN A 198 70.44 -2.92 -43.11
C GLN A 198 71.36 -4.04 -43.58
N LEU A 199 70.87 -5.27 -43.66
CA LEU A 199 71.65 -6.41 -44.18
C LEU A 199 72.07 -6.16 -45.63
N ALA A 200 71.18 -5.67 -46.49
CA ALA A 200 71.51 -5.31 -47.87
C ALA A 200 72.54 -4.17 -47.95
N LEU A 201 72.49 -3.19 -47.04
CA LEU A 201 73.51 -2.14 -46.92
C LEU A 201 74.87 -2.71 -46.49
N GLU A 202 74.90 -3.65 -45.56
CA GLU A 202 76.12 -4.32 -45.15
C GLU A 202 76.70 -5.21 -46.27
N GLU A 203 75.86 -5.96 -46.99
CA GLU A 203 76.25 -6.75 -48.15
C GLU A 203 76.80 -5.87 -49.28
N THR A 204 76.10 -4.78 -49.61
CA THR A 204 76.59 -3.83 -50.62
C THR A 204 77.90 -3.17 -50.20
N ARG A 205 78.09 -2.89 -48.89
CA ARG A 205 79.36 -2.40 -48.35
C ARG A 205 80.47 -3.45 -48.45
N ARG A 206 80.20 -4.71 -48.09
CA ARG A 206 81.15 -5.83 -48.24
C ARG A 206 81.55 -6.01 -49.71
N ALA A 207 80.57 -6.02 -50.61
CA ALA A 207 80.82 -6.09 -52.05
C ALA A 207 81.66 -4.91 -52.56
N GLN A 208 81.46 -3.69 -52.02
CA GLN A 208 82.31 -2.54 -52.32
C GLN A 208 83.74 -2.69 -51.78
N GLU A 209 83.90 -3.24 -50.58
CA GLU A 209 85.22 -3.52 -49.97
C GLU A 209 85.97 -4.61 -50.74
N GLU A 210 85.28 -5.69 -51.14
CA GLU A 210 85.81 -6.73 -52.04
C GLU A 210 86.19 -6.16 -53.41
N LEU A 211 85.33 -5.33 -54.00
CA LEU A 211 85.63 -4.66 -55.27
C LEU A 211 86.85 -3.73 -55.14
N LYS A 212 86.99 -3.01 -54.01
CA LYS A 212 88.17 -2.19 -53.73
C LYS A 212 89.42 -3.06 -53.58
N ALA A 213 89.33 -4.17 -52.85
CA ALA A 213 90.43 -5.11 -52.68
C ALA A 213 90.85 -5.72 -54.03
N GLU A 214 89.90 -6.11 -54.87
CA GLU A 214 90.18 -6.63 -56.21
C GLU A 214 90.77 -5.55 -57.12
N LYS A 215 90.30 -4.30 -57.03
CA LYS A 215 90.94 -3.16 -57.73
C LYS A 215 92.37 -2.92 -57.25
N THR A 216 92.65 -3.04 -55.95
CA THR A 216 94.03 -2.91 -55.45
C THR A 216 94.92 -4.07 -55.90
N LYS A 217 94.40 -5.32 -55.91
CA LYS A 217 95.12 -6.47 -56.43
C LYS A 217 95.36 -6.35 -57.93
N SER A 218 94.36 -5.92 -58.71
CA SER A 218 94.51 -5.60 -60.13
C SER A 218 95.59 -4.55 -60.31
N GLY A 219 95.55 -3.45 -59.55
CA GLY A 219 96.60 -2.42 -59.62
C GLY A 219 97.99 -2.92 -59.18
N GLU A 220 98.08 -3.86 -58.24
CA GLU A 220 99.35 -4.53 -57.89
C GLU A 220 99.83 -5.48 -58.97
N LEU A 221 98.93 -6.23 -59.61
CA LEU A 221 99.22 -7.07 -60.76
C LEU A 221 99.65 -6.22 -61.96
N ASP A 222 98.99 -5.09 -62.21
CA ASP A 222 99.39 -4.12 -63.24
C ASP A 222 100.79 -3.57 -62.95
N LYS A 223 101.10 -3.22 -61.69
CA LYS A 223 102.46 -2.83 -61.28
C LYS A 223 103.47 -3.98 -61.43
N LYS A 224 103.08 -5.24 -61.18
CA LYS A 224 103.94 -6.41 -61.40
C LYS A 224 104.16 -6.64 -62.88
N LEU A 225 103.14 -6.48 -63.72
CA LEU A 225 103.25 -6.51 -65.17
C LEU A 225 104.17 -5.39 -65.65
N GLU A 226 104.02 -4.18 -65.14
CA GLU A 226 104.90 -3.05 -65.46
C GLU A 226 106.35 -3.34 -65.02
N ARG A 227 106.57 -3.90 -63.83
CA ARG A 227 107.91 -4.34 -63.39
C ARG A 227 108.46 -5.48 -64.25
N LEU A 228 107.63 -6.45 -64.64
CA LEU A 228 108.04 -7.56 -65.50
C LEU A 228 108.37 -7.04 -66.91
N LEU A 229 107.57 -6.14 -67.45
CA LEU A 229 107.82 -5.43 -68.71
C LEU A 229 109.10 -4.59 -68.61
N ALA A 230 109.36 -3.92 -67.48
CA ALA A 230 110.61 -3.21 -67.24
C ALA A 230 111.81 -4.17 -67.12
N THR A 231 111.65 -5.32 -66.46
CA THR A 231 112.71 -6.33 -66.39
C THR A 231 112.93 -7.03 -67.72
N LEU A 232 111.89 -7.17 -68.55
CA LEU A 232 111.97 -7.63 -69.92
C LEU A 232 112.69 -6.58 -70.76
N ALA A 233 112.33 -5.30 -70.64
CA ALA A 233 113.04 -4.21 -71.31
C ALA A 233 114.51 -4.14 -70.88
N ASP A 234 114.82 -4.24 -69.59
CA ASP A 234 116.21 -4.32 -69.10
C ASP A 234 116.93 -5.57 -69.60
N ARG A 235 116.21 -6.68 -69.79
CA ARG A 235 116.76 -7.92 -70.36
C ARG A 235 116.93 -7.83 -71.85
N ASP A 236 116.03 -7.19 -72.56
CA ASP A 236 116.11 -6.91 -73.98
C ASP A 236 117.23 -5.90 -74.22
N ASP A 237 117.41 -4.88 -73.38
CA ASP A 237 118.57 -3.99 -73.38
C ASP A 237 119.87 -4.73 -73.06
N LYS A 238 119.86 -5.68 -72.12
CA LYS A 238 121.02 -6.55 -71.84
C LYS A 238 121.30 -7.52 -72.98
N LEU A 239 120.27 -8.03 -73.65
CA LEU A 239 120.38 -8.87 -74.83
C LEU A 239 120.88 -8.05 -76.00
N GLU A 240 120.40 -6.83 -76.21
CA GLU A 240 120.86 -5.91 -77.25
C GLU A 240 122.32 -5.49 -76.99
N ARG A 241 122.70 -5.26 -75.73
CA ARG A 241 124.11 -5.07 -75.34
C ARG A 241 124.93 -6.33 -75.55
N ARG A 242 124.42 -7.51 -75.21
CA ARG A 242 125.08 -8.79 -75.49
C ARG A 242 125.11 -9.13 -76.97
N GLU A 243 124.18 -8.67 -77.78
CA GLU A 243 124.16 -8.80 -79.23
C GLU A 243 125.16 -7.83 -79.85
N LYS A 244 125.28 -6.62 -79.32
CA LYS A 244 126.34 -5.65 -79.67
C LYS A 244 127.73 -6.16 -79.25
N ASP A 245 127.86 -6.82 -78.10
CA ASP A 245 129.09 -7.44 -77.63
C ASP A 245 129.39 -8.76 -78.37
N LEU A 246 128.36 -9.55 -78.74
CA LEU A 246 128.48 -10.72 -79.61
C LEU A 246 128.78 -10.33 -81.06
N GLN A 247 128.37 -9.14 -81.52
CA GLN A 247 128.82 -8.57 -82.79
C GLN A 247 130.30 -8.20 -82.74
N ARG A 248 130.79 -7.70 -81.60
CA ARG A 248 132.22 -7.35 -81.41
C ARG A 248 133.12 -8.56 -81.10
N LEU A 249 132.57 -9.65 -80.59
CA LEU A 249 133.29 -10.91 -80.31
C LEU A 249 133.07 -11.99 -81.37
N ARG A 250 132.25 -11.76 -82.40
CA ARG A 250 132.12 -12.64 -83.59
C ARG A 250 133.15 -12.39 -84.70
N GLU A 251 134.04 -11.42 -84.55
CA GLU A 251 135.17 -11.20 -85.48
C GLU A 251 136.44 -12.01 -85.13
N ARG A 252 136.38 -12.98 -84.20
CA ARG A 252 137.53 -13.88 -83.94
C ARG A 252 137.15 -15.30 -83.53
N THR A 253 136.77 -16.08 -84.55
CA THR A 253 137.01 -17.54 -84.76
C THR A 253 136.52 -18.56 -83.69
N PRO A 254 136.42 -19.87 -84.00
CA PRO A 254 135.14 -20.58 -83.90
C PRO A 254 135.15 -21.82 -82.99
N GLY A 255 133.96 -22.37 -82.73
CA GLY A 255 133.75 -23.82 -82.61
C GLY A 255 133.47 -24.44 -81.23
N ALA A 256 132.57 -25.44 -81.27
CA ALA A 256 132.43 -26.64 -80.42
C ALA A 256 131.58 -26.61 -79.12
N ASN A 257 130.35 -27.11 -79.23
CA ASN A 257 129.81 -28.41 -78.75
C ASN A 257 129.82 -28.82 -77.24
N ILE A 258 128.77 -29.62 -76.90
CA ILE A 258 128.56 -30.57 -75.77
C ILE A 258 127.87 -29.98 -74.50
N MET A 259 126.61 -30.28 -74.13
CA MET A 259 125.89 -31.51 -73.68
C MET A 259 125.85 -31.66 -72.13
N THR A 260 124.76 -32.30 -71.66
CA THR A 260 124.47 -32.90 -70.32
C THR A 260 123.82 -31.97 -69.27
N ASN A 261 122.99 -32.43 -68.33
CA ASN A 261 121.99 -33.51 -68.23
C ASN A 261 121.28 -33.29 -66.87
N ASP A 262 120.05 -33.79 -66.76
CA ASP A 262 119.52 -34.48 -65.57
C ASP A 262 119.12 -33.72 -64.28
N GLY A 263 118.08 -34.26 -63.62
CA GLY A 263 117.95 -34.18 -62.16
C GLY A 263 116.63 -33.72 -61.55
N GLY A 264 115.56 -34.49 -61.80
CA GLY A 264 114.73 -35.12 -60.75
C GLY A 264 114.13 -34.34 -59.56
N GLU A 265 112.79 -34.41 -59.50
CA GLU A 265 112.06 -35.16 -58.45
C GLU A 265 111.91 -34.56 -57.01
N PRO A 266 110.91 -35.04 -56.22
CA PRO A 266 110.02 -34.25 -55.36
C PRO A 266 110.04 -34.73 -53.88
N VAL A 267 108.87 -34.63 -53.20
CA VAL A 267 108.36 -35.40 -52.05
C VAL A 267 108.09 -34.59 -50.75
N SER A 268 106.85 -34.82 -50.27
CA SER A 268 106.28 -34.90 -48.89
C SER A 268 107.16 -34.56 -47.69
N THR A 269 106.62 -34.17 -46.52
CA THR A 269 105.82 -35.04 -45.64
C THR A 269 105.20 -34.25 -44.48
N ALA A 270 104.09 -34.79 -43.98
CA ALA A 270 103.44 -34.49 -42.72
C ALA A 270 104.37 -34.70 -41.50
N ASP A 271 104.05 -34.08 -40.36
CA ASP A 271 103.54 -34.79 -39.16
C ASP A 271 103.52 -33.90 -37.90
N ASP A 272 102.31 -33.77 -37.32
CA ASP A 272 101.92 -34.24 -35.99
C ASP A 272 102.29 -33.56 -34.64
N PHE A 273 101.33 -33.77 -33.71
CA PHE A 273 101.40 -33.85 -32.23
C PHE A 273 101.12 -32.64 -31.29
N ALA A 274 99.85 -32.58 -30.85
CA ALA A 274 99.31 -32.86 -29.50
C ALA A 274 99.76 -32.12 -28.20
N GLY A 275 98.72 -31.85 -27.38
CA GLY A 275 98.71 -31.81 -25.90
C GLY A 275 98.26 -30.45 -25.31
N VAL A 276 97.51 -30.30 -24.21
CA VAL A 276 97.01 -31.19 -23.15
C VAL A 276 96.10 -30.37 -22.19
N VAL A 277 95.00 -30.99 -21.71
CA VAL A 277 94.33 -30.90 -20.39
C VAL A 277 93.53 -29.65 -19.89
N THR A 278 92.29 -30.01 -19.47
CA THR A 278 91.16 -29.51 -18.63
C THR A 278 91.41 -28.48 -17.50
N PRO A 279 90.42 -28.06 -16.64
CA PRO A 279 88.96 -28.36 -16.51
C PRO A 279 88.04 -27.12 -16.23
N ALA A 280 86.71 -27.30 -16.13
CA ALA A 280 85.85 -26.81 -15.02
C ALA A 280 84.35 -26.78 -15.40
N ASN A 281 83.55 -27.40 -14.52
CA ASN A 281 82.10 -27.24 -14.42
C ASN A 281 81.76 -25.79 -14.04
N ASP A 282 80.72 -25.22 -14.64
CA ASP A 282 79.90 -24.19 -14.01
C ASP A 282 78.43 -24.46 -14.30
N ALA A 283 77.68 -24.65 -13.21
CA ALA A 283 76.23 -24.80 -13.22
C ALA A 283 75.58 -23.43 -13.43
N ASP A 284 74.60 -23.39 -14.32
CA ASP A 284 73.87 -22.19 -14.73
C ASP A 284 73.12 -21.49 -13.57
N PRO A 285 73.34 -20.18 -13.32
CA PRO A 285 72.56 -19.37 -12.37
C PRO A 285 71.16 -18.98 -12.87
N ALA A 286 70.73 -19.49 -14.03
CA ALA A 286 69.43 -19.20 -14.63
C ALA A 286 68.30 -20.07 -14.06
N GLN A 287 68.58 -21.30 -13.64
CA GLN A 287 67.56 -22.22 -13.11
C GLN A 287 67.16 -21.89 -11.66
N ALA A 288 68.09 -21.40 -10.83
CA ALA A 288 67.82 -21.01 -9.45
C ALA A 288 66.90 -19.79 -9.31
N LYS A 289 66.95 -18.83 -10.25
CA LYS A 289 66.05 -17.66 -10.27
C LYS A 289 64.63 -18.05 -10.69
N VAL A 290 64.50 -18.94 -11.68
CA VAL A 290 63.21 -19.46 -12.14
C VAL A 290 62.54 -20.32 -11.06
N GLU A 291 63.30 -21.12 -10.32
CA GLU A 291 62.76 -21.89 -9.18
C GLU A 291 62.38 -21.01 -7.99
N ALA A 292 63.12 -19.93 -7.72
CA ALA A 292 62.78 -18.97 -6.67
C ALA A 292 61.49 -18.17 -7.00
N ASP A 293 61.33 -17.73 -8.25
CA ASP A 293 60.12 -17.03 -8.70
C ASP A 293 58.91 -17.97 -8.74
N ARG A 294 59.12 -19.23 -9.13
CA ARG A 294 58.09 -20.27 -9.07
C ARG A 294 57.63 -20.55 -7.64
N ARG A 295 58.54 -20.67 -6.67
CA ARG A 295 58.20 -20.83 -5.24
C ARG A 295 57.46 -19.62 -4.68
N ARG A 296 57.82 -18.39 -5.12
CA ARG A 296 57.14 -17.15 -4.70
C ARG A 296 55.72 -17.05 -5.25
N LEU A 297 55.49 -17.55 -6.46
CA LEU A 297 54.16 -17.64 -7.08
C LEU A 297 53.31 -18.74 -6.42
N GLU A 298 53.88 -19.91 -6.12
CA GLU A 298 53.21 -20.99 -5.39
C GLU A 298 52.80 -20.54 -3.97
N GLN A 299 53.64 -19.77 -3.27
CA GLN A 299 53.29 -19.18 -1.97
C GLN A 299 52.15 -18.15 -2.09
N ARG A 300 52.14 -17.31 -3.12
CA ARG A 300 51.03 -16.36 -3.34
C ARG A 300 49.71 -17.06 -3.69
N LEU A 301 49.76 -18.14 -4.47
CA LEU A 301 48.56 -18.94 -4.78
C LEU A 301 47.98 -19.63 -3.54
N THR A 302 48.82 -20.14 -2.63
CA THR A 302 48.32 -20.76 -1.39
C THR A 302 47.73 -19.74 -0.41
N VAL A 303 48.28 -18.52 -0.35
CA VAL A 303 47.70 -17.42 0.44
C VAL A 303 46.37 -16.97 -0.16
N LEU A 304 46.31 -16.73 -1.47
CA LEU A 304 45.08 -16.34 -2.18
C LEU A 304 44.01 -17.43 -2.16
N ALA A 305 44.39 -18.72 -2.16
CA ALA A 305 43.45 -19.83 -2.02
C ALA A 305 42.87 -19.93 -0.60
N ARG A 306 43.67 -19.65 0.44
CA ARG A 306 43.18 -19.56 1.83
C ARG A 306 42.28 -18.36 2.03
N GLU A 307 42.62 -17.23 1.44
CA GLU A 307 41.83 -16.00 1.48
C GLU A 307 40.51 -16.18 0.71
N ASN A 308 40.52 -16.79 -0.47
CA ASN A 308 39.30 -17.19 -1.17
C ASN A 308 38.43 -18.17 -0.39
N LYS A 309 39.04 -19.15 0.29
CA LYS A 309 38.29 -20.09 1.13
C LYS A 309 37.65 -19.38 2.33
N ARG A 310 38.35 -18.43 2.93
CA ARG A 310 37.85 -17.60 4.04
C ARG A 310 36.73 -16.67 3.59
N LEU A 311 36.91 -15.94 2.49
CA LEU A 311 35.89 -15.06 1.92
C LEU A 311 34.64 -15.85 1.49
N ARG A 312 34.80 -17.06 0.94
CA ARG A 312 33.67 -17.95 0.64
C ARG A 312 32.92 -18.40 1.89
N SER A 313 33.62 -18.69 3.00
CA SER A 313 32.96 -19.02 4.26
C SER A 313 32.28 -17.82 4.93
N GLU A 314 32.85 -16.62 4.79
CA GLU A 314 32.27 -15.37 5.31
C GLU A 314 31.01 -14.99 4.50
N LEU A 315 31.04 -15.07 3.16
CA LEU A 315 29.85 -14.87 2.31
C LEU A 315 28.75 -15.91 2.56
N ALA A 316 29.12 -17.18 2.76
CA ALA A 316 28.14 -18.22 3.09
C ALA A 316 27.47 -17.96 4.45
N GLY A 317 28.23 -17.44 5.44
CA GLY A 317 27.72 -17.05 6.74
C GLY A 317 26.82 -15.81 6.71
N GLU A 318 27.17 -14.80 5.91
CA GLU A 318 26.34 -13.59 5.72
C GLU A 318 25.05 -13.89 4.96
N GLY A 319 25.11 -14.72 3.91
CA GLY A 319 23.92 -15.13 3.17
C GLY A 319 22.91 -15.87 4.05
N GLN A 320 23.39 -16.71 4.97
CA GLN A 320 22.52 -17.49 5.87
C GLN A 320 22.01 -16.66 7.07
N ARG A 321 22.76 -15.65 7.52
CA ARG A 321 22.27 -14.67 8.51
C ARG A 321 21.22 -13.73 7.90
N GLY A 322 21.41 -13.30 6.66
CA GLY A 322 20.46 -12.44 5.96
C GLY A 322 19.12 -13.12 5.70
N THR A 323 19.12 -14.39 5.30
CA THR A 323 17.88 -15.15 5.06
C THR A 323 17.12 -15.46 6.35
N LEU A 324 17.81 -15.85 7.43
CA LEU A 324 17.15 -16.12 8.71
C LEU A 324 16.62 -14.85 9.39
N ALA A 325 17.34 -13.73 9.28
CA ALA A 325 16.87 -12.44 9.81
C ALA A 325 15.68 -11.90 8.99
N GLY A 326 15.77 -11.96 7.65
CA GLY A 326 14.69 -11.55 6.76
C GLY A 326 13.43 -12.41 6.94
N ASP A 327 13.57 -13.73 7.09
CA ASP A 327 12.44 -14.63 7.33
C ASP A 327 11.77 -14.38 8.69
N ALA A 328 12.53 -13.99 9.72
CA ALA A 328 11.97 -13.62 11.02
C ALA A 328 11.21 -12.29 10.96
N GLU A 329 11.76 -11.27 10.30
CA GLU A 329 11.10 -9.97 10.09
C GLU A 329 9.84 -10.10 9.23
N LEU A 330 9.89 -10.89 8.14
CA LEU A 330 8.71 -11.20 7.32
C LEU A 330 7.64 -11.94 8.12
N ARG A 331 8.01 -12.91 8.96
CA ARG A 331 7.05 -13.60 9.83
C ARG A 331 6.41 -12.65 10.84
N GLU A 332 7.16 -11.68 11.36
CA GLU A 332 6.63 -10.67 12.27
C GLU A 332 5.66 -9.73 11.55
N GLN A 333 6.03 -9.19 10.40
CA GLN A 333 5.18 -8.32 9.58
C GLN A 333 3.89 -9.03 9.11
N ILE A 334 3.99 -10.29 8.69
CA ILE A 334 2.81 -11.09 8.31
C ILE A 334 1.90 -11.32 9.53
N SER A 335 2.47 -11.57 10.70
CA SER A 335 1.72 -11.78 11.94
C SER A 335 1.03 -10.49 12.41
N GLU A 336 1.66 -9.33 12.24
CA GLU A 336 1.10 -8.02 12.56
C GLU A 336 -0.03 -7.62 11.59
N LEU A 337 0.20 -7.79 10.28
CA LEU A 337 -0.82 -7.54 9.27
C LEU A 337 -2.05 -8.46 9.44
N ALA A 338 -1.82 -9.74 9.76
CA ALA A 338 -2.90 -10.69 10.04
C ALA A 338 -3.71 -10.26 11.29
N ALA A 339 -3.05 -9.72 12.33
CA ALA A 339 -3.75 -9.21 13.51
C ALA A 339 -4.61 -7.98 13.18
N GLU A 340 -4.11 -7.08 12.34
CA GLU A 340 -4.85 -5.87 11.91
C GLU A 340 -6.06 -6.22 11.04
N ILE A 341 -5.92 -7.14 10.09
CA ILE A 341 -7.02 -7.61 9.23
C ILE A 341 -8.11 -8.27 10.08
N VAL A 342 -7.73 -9.13 11.03
CA VAL A 342 -8.71 -9.79 11.92
C VAL A 342 -9.38 -8.80 12.87
N ASN A 343 -8.68 -7.76 13.33
CA ASN A 343 -9.30 -6.69 14.10
C ASN A 343 -10.29 -5.87 13.26
N LEU A 344 -9.95 -5.58 11.99
CA LEU A 344 -10.84 -4.88 11.07
C LEU A 344 -12.09 -5.72 10.75
N THR A 345 -11.97 -7.03 10.53
CA THR A 345 -13.13 -7.90 10.31
C THR A 345 -14.01 -8.00 11.55
N ILE A 346 -13.44 -8.06 12.76
CA ILE A 346 -14.23 -8.00 14.01
C ILE A 346 -14.98 -6.67 14.15
N ARG A 347 -14.38 -5.53 13.73
CA ARG A 347 -15.07 -4.22 13.72
C ARG A 347 -16.21 -4.16 12.71
N LEU A 348 -16.07 -4.82 11.56
CA LEU A 348 -17.07 -4.83 10.50
C LEU A 348 -18.21 -5.83 10.76
N GLU A 349 -17.91 -7.02 11.29
CA GLU A 349 -18.90 -8.08 11.57
C GLU A 349 -19.56 -7.96 12.94
N GLY A 350 -18.97 -7.18 13.86
CA GLY A 350 -19.49 -6.95 15.21
C GLY A 350 -19.08 -8.01 16.25
N PRO A 351 -19.48 -7.83 17.52
CA PRO A 351 -18.97 -8.61 18.67
C PRO A 351 -19.39 -10.08 18.70
N GLU A 352 -20.38 -10.50 17.89
CA GLU A 352 -20.86 -11.89 17.79
C GLU A 352 -20.14 -12.72 16.72
N SER A 353 -19.15 -12.15 16.03
CA SER A 353 -18.47 -12.84 14.93
C SER A 353 -17.69 -14.09 15.40
N PRO A 354 -17.55 -15.12 14.54
CA PRO A 354 -16.72 -16.29 14.84
C PRO A 354 -15.27 -15.91 15.17
N ALA A 355 -14.74 -14.86 14.52
CA ALA A 355 -13.40 -14.33 14.78
C ALA A 355 -13.28 -13.76 16.21
N ALA A 356 -14.29 -13.03 16.70
CA ALA A 356 -14.31 -12.52 18.07
C ALA A 356 -14.34 -13.65 19.12
N LYS A 357 -15.07 -14.74 18.84
CA LYS A 357 -15.14 -15.93 19.73
C LYS A 357 -13.81 -16.67 19.83
N VAL A 358 -13.05 -16.74 18.73
CA VAL A 358 -11.73 -17.40 18.71
C VAL A 358 -10.68 -16.55 19.46
N VAL A 359 -10.71 -15.22 19.32
CA VAL A 359 -9.78 -14.32 20.03
C VAL A 359 -10.07 -14.23 21.55
N GLY A 360 -11.34 -14.38 21.93
CA GLY A 360 -11.78 -14.42 23.34
C GLY A 360 -11.49 -15.72 24.09
N GLY A 361 -11.00 -16.77 23.41
CA GLY A 361 -10.62 -18.04 24.04
C GLY A 361 -9.35 -17.95 24.90
N PRO A 362 -9.07 -18.97 25.75
CA PRO A 362 -7.93 -18.98 26.66
C PRO A 362 -6.60 -18.87 25.89
N ALA A 363 -5.73 -17.95 26.34
CA ALA A 363 -4.45 -17.67 25.70
C ALA A 363 -3.56 -18.91 25.66
N LYS A 364 -3.15 -19.32 24.45
CA LYS A 364 -2.08 -20.29 24.23
C LYS A 364 -0.83 -19.50 23.88
N SER A 365 0.16 -19.51 24.77
CA SER A 365 1.47 -18.91 24.53
C SER A 365 2.07 -19.48 23.25
N GLY A 366 2.66 -18.62 22.41
CA GLY A 366 3.36 -19.05 21.20
C GLY A 366 4.53 -19.99 21.52
N VAL A 367 4.87 -20.87 20.57
CA VAL A 367 5.88 -21.94 20.70
C VAL A 367 7.27 -21.42 21.13
N ASP A 368 7.56 -20.12 20.90
CA ASP A 368 8.86 -19.50 21.16
C ASP A 368 8.84 -18.35 22.19
N GLY A 369 7.78 -18.22 23.00
CA GLY A 369 7.64 -17.11 23.95
C GLY A 369 7.25 -15.77 23.32
N SER A 370 7.13 -15.72 21.99
CA SER A 370 6.57 -14.58 21.25
C SER A 370 5.05 -14.46 21.51
N PRO A 371 4.50 -13.22 21.60
CA PRO A 371 3.08 -13.02 21.82
C PRO A 371 2.27 -13.63 20.69
N SER A 372 1.23 -14.40 21.05
CA SER A 372 0.39 -15.08 20.08
C SER A 372 -0.42 -14.08 19.26
N LEU A 373 -0.91 -14.50 18.08
CA LEU A 373 -1.76 -13.66 17.23
C LEU A 373 -2.98 -13.12 18.01
N ALA A 374 -3.58 -13.94 18.88
CA ALA A 374 -4.70 -13.55 19.73
C ALA A 374 -4.32 -12.47 20.75
N ASP A 375 -3.10 -12.53 21.32
CA ASP A 375 -2.63 -11.52 22.26
C ASP A 375 -2.36 -10.18 21.57
N ARG A 376 -1.83 -10.20 20.34
CA ARG A 376 -1.62 -9.00 19.52
C ARG A 376 -2.95 -8.34 19.12
N ILE A 377 -3.96 -9.13 18.76
CA ILE A 377 -5.30 -8.62 18.45
C ILE A 377 -5.95 -7.98 19.70
N ARG A 378 -5.77 -8.58 20.89
CA ARG A 378 -6.25 -7.97 22.15
C ARG A 378 -5.55 -6.65 22.46
N ALA A 379 -4.22 -6.61 22.34
CA ALA A 379 -3.43 -5.39 22.54
C ALA A 379 -3.87 -4.24 21.59
N LEU A 380 -4.15 -4.54 20.32
CA LEU A 380 -4.69 -3.56 19.36
C LEU A 380 -6.11 -3.08 19.70
N ARG A 381 -6.92 -3.93 20.34
CA ARG A 381 -8.27 -3.56 20.80
C ARG A 381 -8.21 -2.67 22.03
N ASP A 382 -7.34 -3.00 22.99
CA ASP A 382 -7.16 -2.25 24.23
C ASP A 382 -6.53 -0.88 23.94
N GLY A 383 -5.56 -0.81 23.00
CA GLY A 383 -4.95 0.45 22.57
C GLY A 383 -5.84 1.35 21.71
N ALA A 384 -6.95 0.83 21.16
CA ALA A 384 -7.94 1.63 20.43
C ALA A 384 -9.18 1.99 21.26
N ALA A 385 -9.28 1.49 22.50
CA ALA A 385 -10.35 1.76 23.44
C ALA A 385 -9.96 2.78 24.54
N GLY A 386 -8.67 3.13 24.64
CA GLY A 386 -8.18 4.32 25.35
C GLY A 386 -8.06 5.50 24.40
#